data_AF-A0A0X7BA20-F1
#
_entry.id   AF-A0A0X7BA20-F1
#
_cell.length_a   1.000
_cell.length_b   1.000
_cell.length_c   1.000
_cell.angle_alpha   90.00
_cell.angle_beta   90.00
_cell.angle_gamma   90.00
#
_symmetry.space_group_name_H-M   'P 1'
#
loop_
_entity.id
_entity.type
_entity.pdbx_description
1 polymer ?
#
loop_
_entity_poly.entity_id
_entity_poly.type
_entity_poly.pdbx_seq_one_letter_code
_entity_poly.pdbx_strand_id
1 'polypeptide(L)'
;MEILEKTTIGEYVAKDFRTAAVFTQYGIDFCCKGNRTIEEACEKKQFNSNEVEAKVMDVLAMKTDEGIDFNSWPLDLLADYVEKTHHRYVEDKSQILLPFLDKLCKVHGASHPELFKVNDLFIGCAQEMAQHMKKEELILFPFIKKLVKAEATDGKFENPHFGTVNNPIEMMMHDHVVEGERFVKIAELTNNYTPPADGCNTYKVTYAMLQEFESDLHKHIHLENNILFPKASKLEEKLRTAL
;
A
#
# COMPACT_ATOMS: atom_id res chain seq x y z
N MET A 1 21.44 28.31 1.94
CA MET A 1 21.98 27.01 1.52
C MET A 1 20.76 26.15 1.27
N GLU A 2 20.34 26.07 0.01
CA GLU A 2 19.27 25.14 -0.39
C GLU A 2 19.81 23.73 -0.15
N ILE A 3 19.24 23.04 0.84
CA ILE A 3 19.38 21.60 0.91
C ILE A 3 18.61 21.11 -0.31
N LEU A 4 19.32 20.59 -1.32
CA LEU A 4 18.67 19.82 -2.39
C LEU A 4 17.94 18.67 -1.69
N GLU A 5 16.62 18.80 -1.55
CA GLU A 5 15.80 17.70 -1.04
C GLU A 5 16.00 16.52 -1.99
N LYS A 6 16.49 15.41 -1.43
CA LYS A 6 16.69 14.17 -2.18
C LYS A 6 15.33 13.51 -2.37
N THR A 7 15.06 13.05 -3.59
CA THR A 7 13.83 12.33 -3.93
C THR A 7 13.67 11.09 -3.06
N THR A 8 12.50 10.96 -2.46
CA THR A 8 12.12 9.80 -1.65
C THR A 8 11.65 8.64 -2.53
N ILE A 9 11.66 7.44 -1.97
CA ILE A 9 11.18 6.22 -2.64
C ILE A 9 9.71 6.37 -3.07
N GLY A 10 8.88 6.92 -2.19
CA GLY A 10 7.47 7.19 -2.45
C GLY A 10 7.29 8.15 -3.63
N GLU A 11 8.14 9.17 -3.75
CA GLU A 11 8.08 10.10 -4.88
C GLU A 11 8.47 9.45 -6.21
N TYR A 12 9.46 8.54 -6.22
CA TYR A 12 9.78 7.76 -7.42
C TYR A 12 8.60 6.91 -7.89
N VAL A 13 7.94 6.20 -6.98
CA VAL A 13 6.80 5.33 -7.30
C VAL A 13 5.56 6.15 -7.65
N ALA A 14 5.34 7.30 -7.02
CA ALA A 14 4.26 8.22 -7.36
C ALA A 14 4.43 8.83 -8.76
N LYS A 15 5.67 9.11 -9.16
CA LYS A 15 6.01 9.59 -10.50
C LYS A 15 5.85 8.51 -11.55
N ASP A 16 6.29 7.29 -11.27
CA ASP A 16 6.14 6.15 -12.16
C ASP A 16 6.04 4.85 -11.35
N PHE A 17 4.82 4.30 -11.32
CA PHE A 17 4.51 3.11 -10.54
C PHE A 17 5.37 1.90 -10.94
N ARG A 18 5.90 1.84 -12.18
CA ARG A 18 6.78 0.75 -12.63
C ARG A 18 8.04 0.62 -11.78
N THR A 19 8.49 1.71 -11.16
CA THR A 19 9.65 1.71 -10.26
C THR A 19 9.40 0.88 -8.99
N ALA A 20 8.14 0.64 -8.59
CA ALA A 20 7.79 -0.24 -7.48
C ALA A 20 8.40 -1.64 -7.63
N ALA A 21 8.41 -2.19 -8.86
CA ALA A 21 8.96 -3.51 -9.13
C ALA A 21 10.47 -3.59 -8.80
N VAL A 22 11.20 -2.49 -9.02
CA VAL A 22 12.62 -2.39 -8.65
C VAL A 22 12.75 -2.47 -7.13
N PHE A 23 11.99 -1.66 -6.39
CA PHE A 23 12.04 -1.67 -4.93
C PHE A 23 11.65 -3.03 -4.34
N THR A 24 10.60 -3.67 -4.86
CA THR A 24 10.20 -5.03 -4.47
C THR A 24 11.31 -6.05 -4.70
N GLN A 25 12.06 -5.97 -5.81
CA GLN A 25 13.19 -6.87 -6.09
C GLN A 25 14.29 -6.81 -5.01
N TYR A 26 14.50 -5.63 -4.41
CA TYR A 26 15.44 -5.43 -3.31
C TYR A 26 14.76 -5.54 -1.92
N GLY A 27 13.48 -5.90 -1.87
CA GLY A 27 12.65 -5.92 -0.66
C GLY A 27 12.55 -4.55 0.03
N ILE A 28 12.75 -3.46 -0.72
CA ILE A 28 12.62 -2.10 -0.21
C ILE A 28 11.13 -1.77 -0.09
N ASP A 29 10.69 -1.52 1.15
CA ASP A 29 9.34 -1.09 1.49
C ASP A 29 9.10 0.35 1.02
N PHE A 30 8.44 0.46 -0.14
CA PHE A 30 8.08 1.74 -0.77
C PHE A 30 6.71 2.26 -0.33
N CYS A 31 5.84 1.40 0.19
CA CYS A 31 4.45 1.75 0.51
C CYS A 31 4.31 2.32 1.93
N CYS A 32 4.84 1.64 2.95
CA CYS A 32 4.75 2.08 4.35
C CYS A 32 5.89 3.01 4.74
N LYS A 33 7.05 2.85 4.10
CA LYS A 33 8.28 3.60 4.42
C LYS A 33 8.83 4.35 3.20
N GLY A 34 7.92 4.86 2.38
CA GLY A 34 8.19 5.61 1.16
C GLY A 34 8.84 6.98 1.40
N ASN A 35 8.74 7.55 2.60
CA ASN A 35 9.34 8.83 2.97
C ASN A 35 10.88 8.83 3.11
N ARG A 36 11.53 7.69 2.88
CA ARG A 36 12.99 7.53 2.93
C ARG A 36 13.61 7.69 1.55
N THR A 37 14.88 8.08 1.51
CA THR A 37 15.67 8.04 0.26
C THR A 37 16.12 6.63 -0.08
N ILE A 38 16.61 6.42 -1.31
CA ILE A 38 17.20 5.14 -1.73
C ILE A 38 18.40 4.80 -0.85
N GLU A 39 19.24 5.78 -0.52
CA GLU A 39 20.42 5.58 0.33
C GLU A 39 20.01 5.08 1.73
N GLU A 40 19.06 5.76 2.38
CA GLU A 40 18.57 5.37 3.72
C GLU A 40 17.94 3.96 3.74
N ALA A 41 17.26 3.57 2.67
CA ALA A 41 16.69 2.24 2.56
C ALA A 41 17.75 1.14 2.31
N CYS A 42 18.84 1.48 1.61
CA CYS A 42 19.93 0.55 1.29
C CYS A 42 20.90 0.35 2.46
N GLU A 43 21.13 1.37 3.30
CA GLU A 43 22.02 1.28 4.46
C GLU A 43 21.65 0.12 5.39
N LYS A 44 20.35 -0.13 5.59
CA LYS A 44 19.87 -1.22 6.45
C LYS A 44 19.98 -2.60 5.83
N LYS A 45 20.13 -2.70 4.51
CA LYS A 45 20.07 -3.96 3.76
C LYS A 45 21.38 -4.36 3.06
N GLN A 46 22.46 -3.58 3.23
CA GLN A 46 23.76 -3.79 2.59
C GLN A 46 23.71 -3.85 1.05
N PHE A 47 22.68 -3.26 0.44
CA PHE A 47 22.62 -3.10 -1.01
C PHE A 47 23.41 -1.85 -1.43
N ASN A 48 23.96 -1.88 -2.66
CA ASN A 48 24.61 -0.72 -3.23
C ASN A 48 23.53 0.27 -3.71
N SER A 49 23.39 1.41 -3.02
CA SER A 49 22.39 2.44 -3.34
C SER A 49 22.50 2.93 -4.79
N ASN A 50 23.72 3.04 -5.32
CA ASN A 50 23.95 3.48 -6.70
C ASN A 50 23.44 2.47 -7.73
N GLU A 51 23.48 1.17 -7.41
CA GLU A 51 22.93 0.12 -8.28
C GLU A 51 21.39 0.19 -8.32
N VAL A 52 20.77 0.37 -7.15
CA VAL A 52 19.31 0.51 -7.04
C VAL A 52 18.86 1.77 -7.79
N GLU A 53 19.54 2.89 -7.57
CA GLU A 53 19.25 4.15 -8.26
C GLU A 53 19.39 4.03 -9.78
N ALA A 54 20.46 3.39 -10.27
CA ALA A 54 20.63 3.15 -11.69
C ALA A 54 19.46 2.37 -12.31
N LYS A 55 19.00 1.29 -11.66
CA LYS A 55 17.84 0.51 -12.14
C LYS A 55 16.53 1.32 -12.11
N VAL A 56 16.34 2.18 -11.11
CA VAL A 56 15.20 3.11 -11.07
C VAL A 56 15.28 4.10 -12.24
N MET A 57 16.45 4.67 -12.50
CA MET A 57 16.66 5.59 -13.63
C MET A 57 16.43 4.91 -14.98
N ASP A 58 16.84 3.65 -15.14
CA ASP A 58 16.59 2.89 -16.36
C ASP A 58 15.08 2.76 -16.63
N VAL A 59 14.28 2.41 -15.62
CA VAL A 59 12.82 2.35 -15.74
C VAL A 59 12.22 3.71 -16.11
N LEU A 60 12.68 4.79 -15.47
CA LEU A 60 12.21 6.15 -15.76
C LEU A 60 12.60 6.64 -17.16
N ALA A 61 13.73 6.16 -17.70
CA ALA A 61 14.19 6.48 -19.05
C ALA A 61 13.42 5.71 -20.14
N MET A 62 12.77 4.59 -19.80
CA MET A 62 11.92 3.85 -20.72
C MET A 62 10.67 4.68 -21.05
N LYS A 63 10.69 5.34 -22.21
CA LYS A 63 9.53 6.00 -22.81
C LYS A 63 8.47 4.96 -23.19
N THR A 64 7.57 4.69 -22.27
CA THR A 64 6.31 4.01 -22.56
C THR A 64 5.19 4.91 -22.10
N ASP A 65 4.19 5.12 -22.96
CA ASP A 65 2.98 5.90 -22.67
C ASP A 65 2.02 5.17 -21.70
N GLU A 66 2.51 4.16 -20.98
CA GLU A 66 1.71 3.13 -20.31
C GLU A 66 1.63 3.30 -18.78
N GLY A 67 2.33 4.27 -18.20
CA GLY A 67 2.28 4.55 -16.76
C GLY A 67 1.15 5.52 -16.39
N ILE A 68 0.29 5.14 -15.44
CA ILE A 68 -0.70 6.06 -14.87
C ILE A 68 -0.02 7.00 -13.88
N ASP A 69 -0.03 8.30 -14.17
CA ASP A 69 0.43 9.34 -13.24
C ASP A 69 -0.66 9.64 -12.20
N PHE A 70 -0.73 8.81 -11.16
CA PHE A 70 -1.63 9.03 -10.01
C PHE A 70 -1.32 10.34 -9.27
N ASN A 71 -0.10 10.87 -9.39
CA ASN A 71 0.27 12.12 -8.75
C ASN A 71 -0.39 13.34 -9.44
N SER A 72 -0.89 13.20 -10.67
CA SER A 72 -1.68 14.25 -11.33
C SER A 72 -3.18 14.22 -10.98
N TRP A 73 -3.66 13.15 -10.31
CA TRP A 73 -5.10 12.95 -10.12
C TRP A 73 -5.69 13.87 -9.05
N PRO A 74 -6.94 14.35 -9.24
CA PRO A 74 -7.75 14.93 -8.19
C PRO A 74 -7.95 13.98 -7.00
N LEU A 75 -7.96 14.51 -5.77
CA LEU A 75 -8.03 13.67 -4.56
C LEU A 75 -9.35 12.91 -4.41
N ASP A 76 -10.45 13.52 -4.84
CA ASP A 76 -11.76 12.89 -4.87
C ASP A 76 -11.80 11.72 -5.85
N LEU A 77 -11.20 11.87 -7.04
CA LEU A 77 -11.03 10.79 -8.00
C LEU A 77 -10.11 9.68 -7.50
N LEU A 78 -8.99 10.03 -6.87
CA LEU A 78 -8.04 9.06 -6.31
C LEU A 78 -8.68 8.25 -5.17
N ALA A 79 -9.41 8.89 -4.25
CA ALA A 79 -10.16 8.21 -3.20
C ALA A 79 -11.21 7.25 -3.79
N ASP A 80 -11.98 7.71 -4.79
CA ASP A 80 -12.94 6.86 -5.50
C ASP A 80 -12.27 5.65 -6.18
N TYR A 81 -11.08 5.84 -6.75
CA TYR A 81 -10.34 4.77 -7.41
C TYR A 81 -9.83 3.74 -6.41
N VAL A 82 -9.27 4.18 -5.29
CA VAL A 82 -8.79 3.29 -4.22
C VAL A 82 -9.94 2.44 -3.68
N GLU A 83 -11.06 3.06 -3.34
CA GLU A 83 -12.28 2.36 -2.89
C GLU A 83 -12.78 1.36 -3.95
N LYS A 84 -12.94 1.80 -5.21
CA LYS A 84 -13.59 0.97 -6.24
C LYS A 84 -12.67 -0.10 -6.83
N THR A 85 -11.36 0.02 -6.65
CA THR A 85 -10.36 -0.91 -7.20
C THR A 85 -9.79 -1.77 -6.09
N HIS A 86 -9.11 -1.16 -5.13
CA HIS A 86 -8.32 -1.85 -4.12
C HIS A 86 -9.21 -2.40 -2.99
N HIS A 87 -10.15 -1.62 -2.45
CA HIS A 87 -10.98 -2.12 -1.35
C HIS A 87 -11.86 -3.29 -1.77
N ARG A 88 -12.48 -3.17 -2.96
CA ARG A 88 -13.26 -4.28 -3.54
C ARG A 88 -12.41 -5.50 -3.81
N TYR A 89 -11.19 -5.31 -4.33
CA TYR A 89 -10.27 -6.41 -4.56
C TYR A 89 -9.91 -7.13 -3.26
N VAL A 90 -9.56 -6.38 -2.21
CA VAL A 90 -9.25 -6.91 -0.88
C VAL A 90 -10.45 -7.68 -0.31
N GLU A 91 -11.66 -7.12 -0.38
CA GLU A 91 -12.89 -7.79 0.07
C GLU A 91 -13.14 -9.11 -0.69
N ASP A 92 -13.17 -9.05 -2.02
CA ASP A 92 -13.47 -10.21 -2.88
C ASP A 92 -12.42 -11.31 -2.73
N LYS A 93 -11.14 -10.96 -2.76
CA LYS A 93 -10.04 -11.94 -2.68
C LYS A 93 -9.92 -12.54 -1.29
N SER A 94 -10.22 -11.79 -0.22
CA SER A 94 -10.25 -12.33 1.14
C SER A 94 -11.26 -13.47 1.26
N GLN A 95 -12.46 -13.31 0.67
CA GLN A 95 -13.50 -14.34 0.67
C GLN A 95 -13.08 -15.63 -0.06
N ILE A 96 -12.17 -15.52 -1.04
CA ILE A 96 -11.63 -16.66 -1.79
C ILE A 96 -10.43 -17.30 -1.08
N LEU A 97 -9.49 -16.48 -0.58
CA LEU A 97 -8.25 -16.93 0.03
C LEU A 97 -8.48 -17.67 1.35
N LEU A 98 -9.40 -17.20 2.20
CA LEU A 98 -9.71 -17.83 3.48
C LEU A 98 -10.07 -19.32 3.37
N PRO A 99 -11.04 -19.75 2.54
CA PRO A 99 -11.36 -21.17 2.39
C PRO A 99 -10.24 -21.97 1.70
N PHE A 100 -9.41 -21.34 0.86
CA PHE A 100 -8.26 -22.01 0.24
C PHE A 100 -7.16 -22.30 1.27
N LEU A 101 -6.84 -21.33 2.14
CA LEU A 101 -5.87 -21.50 3.21
C LEU A 101 -6.34 -22.52 4.25
N ASP A 102 -7.61 -22.50 4.63
CA ASP A 102 -8.20 -23.52 5.51
C ASP A 102 -8.09 -24.92 4.88
N LYS A 103 -8.36 -25.05 3.58
CA LYS A 103 -8.18 -26.31 2.86
C LYS A 103 -6.72 -26.77 2.84
N LEU A 104 -5.76 -25.86 2.65
CA LEU A 104 -4.34 -26.20 2.72
C LEU A 104 -3.95 -26.68 4.12
N CYS A 105 -4.40 -25.99 5.16
CA CYS A 105 -4.18 -26.42 6.55
C CYS A 105 -4.70 -27.85 6.79
N LYS A 106 -5.91 -28.16 6.31
CA LYS A 106 -6.53 -29.48 6.47
C LYS A 106 -5.80 -30.60 5.74
N VAL A 107 -5.33 -30.34 4.51
CA VAL A 107 -4.74 -31.38 3.66
C VAL A 107 -3.23 -31.53 3.88
N HIS A 108 -2.54 -30.40 4.03
CA HIS A 108 -1.07 -30.34 4.05
C HIS A 108 -0.49 -29.94 5.41
N GLY A 109 -1.29 -29.42 6.36
CA GLY A 109 -0.78 -28.85 7.62
C GLY A 109 -0.03 -29.82 8.53
N ALA A 110 -0.26 -31.15 8.40
CA ALA A 110 0.52 -32.14 9.14
C ALA A 110 1.99 -32.21 8.66
N SER A 111 2.22 -32.04 7.36
CA SER A 111 3.56 -32.04 6.75
C SER A 111 4.16 -30.64 6.63
N HIS A 112 3.30 -29.62 6.59
CA HIS A 112 3.63 -28.20 6.36
C HIS A 112 2.96 -27.34 7.43
N PRO A 113 3.42 -27.42 8.70
CA PRO A 113 2.77 -26.77 9.84
C PRO A 113 2.82 -25.24 9.80
N GLU A 114 3.70 -24.64 9.00
CA GLU A 114 3.75 -23.20 8.76
C GLU A 114 2.45 -22.66 8.15
N LEU A 115 1.70 -23.50 7.42
CA LEU A 115 0.41 -23.14 6.82
C LEU A 115 -0.61 -22.66 7.86
N PHE A 116 -0.60 -23.23 9.07
CA PHE A 116 -1.48 -22.77 10.14
C PHE A 116 -1.18 -21.33 10.52
N LYS A 117 0.11 -20.97 10.60
CA LYS A 117 0.50 -19.60 10.92
C LYS A 117 0.21 -18.63 9.78
N VAL A 118 0.41 -19.06 8.52
CA VAL A 118 0.02 -18.26 7.34
C VAL A 118 -1.49 -17.99 7.35
N ASN A 119 -2.30 -19.01 7.65
CA ASN A 119 -3.75 -18.88 7.73
C ASN A 119 -4.19 -17.92 8.85
N ASP A 120 -3.63 -18.07 10.06
CA ASP A 120 -3.92 -17.17 11.19
C ASP A 120 -3.57 -15.71 10.87
N LEU A 121 -2.41 -15.48 10.24
CA LEU A 121 -1.99 -14.15 9.81
C LEU A 121 -2.98 -13.58 8.78
N PHE A 122 -3.35 -14.35 7.76
CA PHE A 122 -4.27 -13.87 6.74
C PHE A 122 -5.69 -13.64 7.27
N ILE A 123 -6.17 -14.44 8.23
CA ILE A 123 -7.44 -14.18 8.93
C ILE A 123 -7.39 -12.82 9.64
N GLY A 124 -6.28 -12.53 10.34
CA GLY A 124 -6.06 -11.22 10.93
C GLY A 124 -6.12 -10.10 9.89
N CYS A 125 -5.49 -10.29 8.71
CA CYS A 125 -5.49 -9.31 7.62
C CYS A 125 -6.91 -9.02 7.13
N ALA A 126 -7.66 -10.06 6.82
CA ALA A 126 -9.03 -9.91 6.34
C ALA A 126 -9.92 -9.15 7.35
N GLN A 127 -9.74 -9.38 8.66
CA GLN A 127 -10.51 -8.72 9.71
C GLN A 127 -10.12 -7.25 9.92
N GLU A 128 -8.83 -6.97 10.04
CA GLU A 128 -8.32 -5.61 10.24
C GLU A 128 -8.60 -4.75 9.01
N MET A 129 -8.31 -5.25 7.80
CA MET A 129 -8.58 -4.50 6.58
C MET A 129 -10.07 -4.22 6.36
N ALA A 130 -10.96 -5.15 6.70
CA ALA A 130 -12.40 -4.92 6.61
C ALA A 130 -12.86 -3.75 7.50
N GLN A 131 -12.28 -3.59 8.69
CA GLN A 131 -12.60 -2.47 9.58
C GLN A 131 -11.93 -1.18 9.11
N HIS A 132 -10.65 -1.27 8.74
CA HIS A 132 -9.85 -0.16 8.23
C HIS A 132 -10.53 0.52 7.04
N MET A 133 -10.83 -0.24 5.98
CA MET A 133 -11.45 0.30 4.76
C MET A 133 -12.79 0.98 5.04
N LYS A 134 -13.57 0.49 6.02
CA LYS A 134 -14.83 1.15 6.42
C LYS A 134 -14.61 2.47 7.13
N LYS A 135 -13.54 2.64 7.92
CA LYS A 135 -13.19 3.95 8.49
C LYS A 135 -12.86 4.93 7.36
N GLU A 136 -12.16 4.46 6.33
CA GLU A 136 -11.83 5.31 5.18
C GLU A 136 -13.05 5.70 4.37
N GLU A 137 -13.85 4.71 3.93
CA GLU A 137 -15.04 4.89 3.11
C GLU A 137 -16.12 5.75 3.78
N LEU A 138 -16.29 5.62 5.09
CA LEU A 138 -17.38 6.28 5.81
C LEU A 138 -16.97 7.62 6.43
N ILE A 139 -15.67 7.82 6.70
CA ILE A 139 -15.18 8.99 7.45
C ILE A 139 -14.12 9.76 6.64
N LEU A 140 -12.97 9.13 6.35
CA LEU A 140 -11.82 9.84 5.80
C LEU A 140 -12.05 10.31 4.36
N PHE A 141 -12.41 9.42 3.44
CA PHE A 141 -12.63 9.75 2.03
C PHE A 141 -13.78 10.75 1.83
N PRO A 142 -14.94 10.64 2.52
CA PRO A 142 -15.95 11.68 2.47
C PRO A 142 -15.44 13.05 2.93
N PHE A 143 -14.57 13.11 3.95
CA PHE A 143 -13.98 14.36 4.39
C PHE A 143 -13.00 14.93 3.36
N ILE A 144 -12.13 14.10 2.76
CA ILE A 144 -11.25 14.53 1.66
C ILE A 144 -12.06 15.12 0.50
N LYS A 145 -13.17 14.48 0.11
CA LYS A 145 -14.07 14.98 -0.94
C LYS A 145 -14.70 16.33 -0.55
N LYS A 146 -15.01 16.57 0.74
CA LYS A 146 -15.47 17.88 1.23
C LYS A 146 -14.38 18.96 1.09
N LEU A 147 -13.11 18.63 1.38
CA LEU A 147 -11.99 19.57 1.20
C LEU A 147 -11.82 19.97 -0.26
N VAL A 148 -11.87 19.01 -1.19
CA VAL A 148 -11.81 19.29 -2.64
C VAL A 148 -12.95 20.22 -3.07
N LYS A 149 -14.17 19.97 -2.59
CA LYS A 149 -15.31 20.85 -2.88
C LYS A 149 -15.13 22.26 -2.31
N ALA A 150 -14.57 22.39 -1.11
CA ALA A 150 -14.30 23.68 -0.48
C ALA A 150 -13.28 24.50 -1.27
N GLU A 151 -12.22 23.85 -1.78
CA GLU A 151 -11.22 24.50 -2.65
C GLU A 151 -11.83 25.06 -3.93
N ALA A 152 -12.80 24.35 -4.53
CA ALA A 152 -13.48 24.79 -5.73
C ALA A 152 -14.55 25.88 -5.49
N THR A 153 -14.84 26.23 -4.23
CA THR A 153 -15.93 27.15 -3.86
C THR A 153 -15.40 28.34 -3.05
N ASP A 154 -15.99 28.65 -1.88
CA ASP A 154 -15.62 29.82 -1.07
C ASP A 154 -14.60 29.48 0.04
N GLY A 155 -13.96 28.32 -0.04
CA GLY A 155 -12.96 27.86 0.92
C GLY A 155 -13.53 27.36 2.25
N LYS A 156 -14.86 27.38 2.43
CA LYS A 156 -15.48 26.98 3.70
C LYS A 156 -15.80 25.50 3.74
N PHE A 157 -15.48 24.88 4.87
CA PHE A 157 -15.88 23.52 5.19
C PHE A 157 -16.23 23.42 6.68
N GLU A 158 -17.07 22.45 7.02
CA GLU A 158 -17.41 22.17 8.42
C GLU A 158 -16.23 21.48 9.11
N ASN A 159 -15.84 21.98 10.28
CA ASN A 159 -14.81 21.32 11.09
C ASN A 159 -15.28 19.91 11.48
N PRO A 160 -14.47 18.88 11.22
CA PRO A 160 -14.83 17.53 11.60
C PRO A 160 -14.70 17.34 13.12
N HIS A 161 -15.46 16.40 13.68
CA HIS A 161 -15.37 16.06 15.11
C HIS A 161 -14.01 15.52 15.54
N PHE A 162 -13.24 14.99 14.59
CA PHE A 162 -11.88 14.50 14.80
C PHE A 162 -10.81 15.59 14.64
N GLY A 163 -11.17 16.88 14.59
CA GLY A 163 -10.19 17.98 14.51
C GLY A 163 -9.66 18.21 13.11
N THR A 164 -8.57 17.55 12.73
CA THR A 164 -7.92 17.67 11.41
C THR A 164 -7.87 16.32 10.71
N VAL A 165 -7.67 16.32 9.39
CA VAL A 165 -7.51 15.10 8.57
C VAL A 165 -6.33 14.25 9.01
N ASN A 166 -5.32 14.84 9.65
CA ASN A 166 -4.14 14.11 10.15
C ASN A 166 -4.51 13.07 11.21
N ASN A 167 -5.52 13.34 12.06
CA ASN A 167 -5.89 12.41 13.13
C ASN A 167 -6.36 11.03 12.61
N PRO A 168 -7.33 10.94 11.66
CA PRO A 168 -7.65 9.67 11.04
C PRO A 168 -6.50 9.12 10.17
N ILE A 169 -5.75 9.97 9.46
CA ILE A 169 -4.59 9.53 8.64
C ILE A 169 -3.55 8.81 9.51
N GLU A 170 -3.20 9.32 10.69
CA GLU A 170 -2.23 8.69 11.59
C GLU A 170 -2.66 7.27 12.00
N MET A 171 -3.96 7.07 12.23
CA MET A 171 -4.50 5.73 12.48
C MET A 171 -4.36 4.82 11.24
N MET A 172 -4.68 5.32 10.05
CA MET A 172 -4.57 4.52 8.81
C MET A 172 -3.11 4.13 8.54
N MET A 173 -2.18 5.08 8.70
CA MET A 173 -0.74 4.83 8.59
C MET A 173 -0.25 3.77 9.58
N HIS A 174 -0.78 3.75 10.81
CA HIS A 174 -0.44 2.72 11.79
C HIS A 174 -0.93 1.34 11.35
N ASP A 175 -2.20 1.24 10.94
CA ASP A 175 -2.80 0.00 10.43
C ASP A 175 -1.98 -0.53 9.22
N HIS A 176 -1.58 0.34 8.30
CA HIS A 176 -0.73 -0.02 7.14
C HIS A 176 0.61 -0.63 7.53
N VAL A 177 1.29 -0.07 8.54
CA VAL A 177 2.56 -0.64 9.02
C VAL A 177 2.35 -2.05 9.57
N VAL A 178 1.27 -2.26 10.33
CA VAL A 178 0.93 -3.58 10.89
C VAL A 178 0.67 -4.60 9.79
N GLU A 179 -0.07 -4.22 8.74
CA GLU A 179 -0.33 -5.12 7.61
C GLU A 179 0.92 -5.39 6.77
N GLY A 180 1.78 -4.38 6.55
CA GLY A 180 3.06 -4.57 5.88
C GLY A 180 3.96 -5.57 6.62
N GLU A 181 4.08 -5.46 7.94
CA GLU A 181 4.84 -6.42 8.76
C GLU A 181 4.25 -7.84 8.71
N ARG A 182 2.91 -7.94 8.65
CA ARG A 182 2.20 -9.21 8.52
C ARG A 182 2.53 -9.91 7.20
N PHE A 183 2.55 -9.18 6.08
CA PHE A 183 2.88 -9.75 4.78
C PHE A 183 4.38 -10.08 4.65
N VAL A 184 5.27 -9.32 5.27
CA VAL A 184 6.68 -9.75 5.42
C VAL A 184 6.75 -11.12 6.09
N LYS A 185 5.98 -11.34 7.16
CA LYS A 185 5.96 -12.65 7.84
C LYS A 185 5.36 -13.76 6.98
N ILE A 186 4.30 -13.48 6.23
CA ILE A 186 3.70 -14.44 5.30
C ILE A 186 4.72 -14.80 4.20
N ALA A 187 5.38 -13.83 3.59
CA ALA A 187 6.39 -14.06 2.56
C ALA A 187 7.53 -14.95 3.10
N GLU A 188 8.03 -14.69 4.32
CA GLU A 188 9.04 -15.53 4.96
C GLU A 188 8.58 -16.99 5.15
N LEU A 189 7.39 -17.19 5.72
CA LEU A 189 6.84 -18.52 6.00
C LEU A 189 6.57 -19.31 4.71
N THR A 190 6.23 -18.60 3.64
CA THR A 190 5.90 -19.20 2.34
C THR A 190 7.12 -19.34 1.43
N ASN A 191 8.34 -19.04 1.91
CA ASN A 191 9.55 -18.98 1.10
C ASN A 191 9.36 -18.12 -0.15
N ASN A 192 8.91 -16.88 0.04
CA ASN A 192 8.50 -15.93 -0.98
C ASN A 192 7.46 -16.53 -1.94
N TYR A 193 6.39 -17.10 -1.38
CA TYR A 193 5.32 -17.73 -2.14
C TYR A 193 5.79 -18.85 -3.07
N THR A 194 6.85 -19.57 -2.70
CA THR A 194 7.35 -20.73 -3.44
C THR A 194 6.76 -22.02 -2.86
N PRO A 195 5.87 -22.71 -3.60
CA PRO A 195 5.30 -23.96 -3.12
C PRO A 195 6.37 -25.06 -2.98
N PRO A 196 6.25 -25.96 -1.99
CA PRO A 196 7.15 -27.09 -1.84
C PRO A 196 6.96 -28.11 -2.99
N ALA A 197 7.91 -29.03 -3.15
CA ALA A 197 7.91 -29.99 -4.25
C ALA A 197 6.69 -30.93 -4.26
N ASP A 198 6.12 -31.22 -3.09
CA ASP A 198 4.90 -32.00 -2.90
C ASP A 198 3.61 -31.15 -2.90
N GLY A 199 3.73 -29.84 -3.17
CA GLY A 199 2.61 -28.91 -3.26
C GLY A 199 1.67 -29.22 -4.43
N CYS A 200 0.40 -29.47 -4.11
CA CYS A 200 -0.63 -29.71 -5.13
C CYS A 200 -1.00 -28.43 -5.90
N ASN A 201 -1.87 -28.54 -6.91
CA ASN A 201 -2.30 -27.37 -7.69
C ASN A 201 -3.00 -26.30 -6.83
N THR A 202 -3.82 -26.71 -5.85
CA THR A 202 -4.44 -25.76 -4.90
C THR A 202 -3.39 -24.99 -4.11
N TYR A 203 -2.30 -25.65 -3.72
CA TYR A 203 -1.17 -25.00 -3.03
C TYR A 203 -0.58 -23.89 -3.90
N LYS A 204 -0.22 -24.23 -5.14
CA LYS A 204 0.38 -23.29 -6.11
C LYS A 204 -0.52 -22.08 -6.36
N VAL A 205 -1.80 -22.33 -6.58
CA VAL A 205 -2.80 -21.27 -6.80
C VAL A 205 -2.96 -20.40 -5.55
N THR A 206 -3.00 -20.97 -4.36
CA THR A 206 -3.14 -20.20 -3.11
C THR A 206 -1.96 -19.28 -2.88
N TYR A 207 -0.73 -19.76 -3.09
CA TYR A 207 0.47 -18.95 -2.94
C TYR A 207 0.54 -17.84 -3.99
N ALA A 208 0.16 -18.12 -5.24
CA ALA A 208 0.07 -17.09 -6.28
C ALA A 208 -0.98 -16.01 -5.92
N MET A 209 -2.14 -16.41 -5.37
CA MET A 209 -3.18 -15.47 -4.93
C MET A 209 -2.71 -14.63 -3.73
N LEU A 210 -1.96 -15.20 -2.78
CA LEU A 210 -1.37 -14.44 -1.68
C LEU A 210 -0.36 -13.39 -2.19
N GLN A 211 0.47 -13.77 -3.16
CA GLN A 211 1.44 -12.86 -3.77
C GLN A 211 0.74 -11.73 -4.54
N GLU A 212 -0.31 -12.06 -5.31
CA GLU A 212 -1.14 -11.08 -6.00
C GLU A 212 -1.81 -10.12 -5.00
N PHE A 213 -2.32 -10.65 -3.90
CA PHE A 213 -2.93 -9.86 -2.82
C PHE A 213 -1.94 -8.90 -2.16
N GLU A 214 -0.74 -9.38 -1.80
CA GLU A 214 0.30 -8.51 -1.25
C GLU A 214 0.69 -7.40 -2.23
N SER A 215 0.79 -7.73 -3.53
CA SER A 215 1.12 -6.74 -4.55
C SER A 215 0.04 -5.67 -4.71
N ASP A 216 -1.24 -6.04 -4.64
CA ASP A 216 -2.35 -5.08 -4.68
C ASP A 216 -2.36 -4.21 -3.42
N LEU A 217 -2.18 -4.82 -2.24
CA LEU A 217 -2.14 -4.12 -0.97
C LEU A 217 -0.99 -3.12 -0.90
N HIS A 218 0.21 -3.48 -1.39
CA HIS A 218 1.32 -2.52 -1.49
C HIS A 218 1.00 -1.33 -2.41
N LYS A 219 0.30 -1.57 -3.51
CA LYS A 219 -0.14 -0.49 -4.41
C LYS A 219 -1.18 0.40 -3.73
N HIS A 220 -2.19 -0.19 -3.12
CA HIS A 220 -3.21 0.48 -2.32
C HIS A 220 -2.56 1.42 -1.30
N ILE A 221 -1.76 0.87 -0.39
CA ILE A 221 -1.12 1.61 0.70
C ILE A 221 -0.20 2.71 0.14
N HIS A 222 0.49 2.47 -0.98
CA HIS A 222 1.32 3.49 -1.62
C HIS A 222 0.49 4.69 -2.11
N LEU A 223 -0.64 4.45 -2.79
CA LEU A 223 -1.50 5.51 -3.28
C LEU A 223 -2.03 6.38 -2.13
N GLU A 224 -2.27 5.76 -0.98
CA GLU A 224 -2.72 6.47 0.22
C GLU A 224 -1.59 7.23 0.90
N ASN A 225 -0.59 6.51 1.40
CA ASN A 225 0.49 7.05 2.23
C ASN A 225 1.32 8.10 1.52
N ASN A 226 1.60 7.90 0.23
CA ASN A 226 2.56 8.73 -0.50
C ASN A 226 1.89 9.73 -1.44
N ILE A 227 0.57 9.64 -1.67
CA ILE A 227 -0.14 10.54 -2.59
C ILE A 227 -1.38 11.16 -1.95
N LEU A 228 -2.40 10.35 -1.63
CA LEU A 228 -3.70 10.85 -1.17
C LEU A 228 -3.59 11.57 0.17
N PHE A 229 -2.98 10.94 1.17
CA PHE A 229 -2.90 11.47 2.53
C PHE A 229 -2.06 12.75 2.60
N PRO A 230 -0.81 12.81 2.08
CA PRO A 230 -0.01 14.03 2.16
C PRO A 230 -0.68 15.22 1.45
N LYS A 231 -1.36 14.96 0.32
CA LYS A 231 -2.07 16.02 -0.40
C LYS A 231 -3.34 16.46 0.31
N ALA A 232 -4.08 15.55 0.94
CA ALA A 232 -5.24 15.89 1.75
C ALA A 232 -4.85 16.77 2.95
N SER A 233 -3.76 16.42 3.65
CA SER A 233 -3.21 17.24 4.74
C SER A 233 -2.82 18.64 4.27
N LYS A 234 -2.08 18.75 3.16
CA LYS A 234 -1.69 20.04 2.57
C LYS A 234 -2.91 20.87 2.12
N LEU A 235 -3.93 20.22 1.58
CA LEU A 235 -5.16 20.89 1.16
C LEU A 235 -5.93 21.46 2.35
N GLU A 236 -6.09 20.67 3.42
CA GLU A 236 -6.73 21.17 4.64
C GLU A 236 -5.97 22.36 5.24
N GLU A 237 -4.64 22.27 5.33
CA GLU A 237 -3.78 23.34 5.83
C GLU A 237 -3.96 24.64 5.01
N LYS A 238 -3.95 24.53 3.68
CA LYS A 238 -4.20 25.66 2.77
C LYS A 238 -5.58 26.28 3.00
N LEU A 239 -6.62 25.46 3.17
CA LEU A 239 -7.98 25.97 3.38
C LEU A 239 -8.13 26.63 4.75
N ARG A 240 -7.49 26.08 5.79
CA ARG A 240 -7.53 26.65 7.14
C ARG A 240 -6.75 27.96 7.26
N THR A 241 -5.67 28.14 6.50
CA THR A 241 -4.87 29.37 6.48
C THR A 241 -5.49 30.48 5.62
N ALA A 242 -6.42 30.14 4.73
CA ALA A 242 -7.17 31.07 3.90
C ALA A 242 -8.45 31.64 4.56
N LEU A 243 -8.82 31.12 5.74
CA LEU A 243 -9.93 31.61 6.58
C LEU A 243 -9.48 32.75 7.50
#